data_AF-A0A7C4ZG04-F1
#
_entry.id   AF-A0A7C4ZG04-F1
#
_cell.length_a   1.000
_cell.length_b   1.000
_cell.length_c   1.000
_cell.angle_alpha   90.00
_cell.angle_beta   90.00
_cell.angle_gamma   90.00
#
_symmetry.space_group_name_H-M   'P 1'
#
loop_
_entity.id
_entity.type
_entity.pdbx_description
1 polymer ?
#
loop_
_entity_poly.entity_id
_entity_poly.type
_entity_poly.pdbx_seq_one_letter_code
_entity_poly.pdbx_strand_id
1 'polypeptide(L)'
;MRTLMRGLSCALVLAALVAASACQRASETPSEATAPPSNAEREAAIAAEQLAALGGPASAEQRALYEGEFQASGGIDALNSDGAGAEGAWELRLLADYAQFARPGLGEDGGITGERDYRERGMRVVAGPLTVTIMYQPCSASGLQLPYVAHVLFEGVAYQGCARRGIDDGVRPTWASVLPELIPAIDACLARVTSRPARVTFATALDEGQVSVRIRDADGARRECIAGASGANVAVFEPIADLDRRAGEGDPEFQRGASEPRGGNCRAVEPALARDGEHLGWLIRRSC
;
A
#
# COMPACT_ATOMS: atom_id res chain seq x y z
N MET A 1 76.46 -12.64 35.38
CA MET A 1 76.37 -11.33 36.05
C MET A 1 75.01 -11.27 36.74
N ARG A 2 75.01 -11.32 38.08
CA ARG A 2 74.45 -10.30 39.02
C ARG A 2 72.93 -10.07 38.80
N THR A 3 72.00 -10.25 39.73
CA THR A 3 71.96 -10.21 41.22
C THR A 3 70.50 -10.57 41.60
N LEU A 4 70.21 -11.50 42.54
CA LEU A 4 69.77 -11.28 43.95
C LEU A 4 68.44 -10.48 44.06
N MET A 5 67.42 -10.76 44.90
CA MET A 5 67.28 -11.45 46.19
C MET A 5 65.75 -11.56 46.49
N ARG A 6 65.24 -12.71 46.98
CA ARG A 6 64.83 -13.02 48.38
C ARG A 6 63.79 -12.10 49.05
N GLY A 7 62.74 -12.74 49.58
CA GLY A 7 62.01 -12.32 50.79
C GLY A 7 60.81 -13.27 51.04
N LEU A 8 60.92 -14.32 51.86
CA LEU A 8 60.86 -14.44 53.33
C LEU A 8 59.46 -14.82 53.87
N SER A 9 59.35 -16.09 54.21
CA SER A 9 58.66 -16.83 55.28
C SER A 9 57.59 -16.21 56.21
N CYS A 10 56.76 -17.15 56.69
CA CYS A 10 56.03 -17.26 57.98
C CYS A 10 54.61 -16.68 58.07
N ALA A 11 53.61 -17.56 58.20
CA ALA A 11 53.08 -17.97 59.51
C ALA A 11 51.99 -19.04 59.38
N LEU A 12 52.08 -20.07 60.24
CA LEU A 12 51.06 -21.05 60.58
C LEU A 12 49.97 -20.39 61.46
N VAL A 13 48.68 -20.66 61.23
CA VAL A 13 47.71 -20.89 62.33
C VAL A 13 46.66 -21.94 61.94
N LEU A 14 46.50 -22.87 62.89
CA LEU A 14 45.53 -23.95 63.09
C LEU A 14 44.02 -23.61 62.94
N ALA A 15 43.30 -24.68 62.56
CA ALA A 15 42.04 -25.18 63.15
C ALA A 15 40.71 -24.42 62.96
N ALA A 16 39.71 -25.08 62.36
CA ALA A 16 38.67 -25.81 63.10
C ALA A 16 37.42 -26.07 62.21
N LEU A 17 36.86 -27.27 62.36
CA LEU A 17 35.62 -27.77 61.76
C LEU A 17 34.40 -26.89 62.04
N VAL A 18 33.55 -26.62 61.02
CA VAL A 18 32.09 -26.43 61.22
C VAL A 18 31.30 -26.90 59.98
N ALA A 19 30.48 -27.92 60.24
CA ALA A 19 29.16 -28.27 59.69
C ALA A 19 28.80 -28.04 58.21
N ALA A 20 28.38 -29.15 57.60
CA ALA A 20 27.52 -29.21 56.44
C ALA A 20 26.23 -28.39 56.64
N SER A 21 25.99 -27.43 55.74
CA SER A 21 24.66 -26.97 55.36
C SER A 21 24.70 -26.67 53.88
N ALA A 22 24.27 -27.67 53.10
CA ALA A 22 23.98 -27.53 51.70
C ALA A 22 22.75 -26.62 51.54
N CYS A 23 22.97 -25.31 51.50
CA CYS A 23 22.04 -24.40 50.86
C CYS A 23 22.17 -24.63 49.35
N GLN A 24 21.55 -25.70 48.85
CA GLN A 24 21.10 -25.72 47.47
C GLN A 24 20.09 -24.58 47.34
N ARG A 25 20.58 -23.42 46.90
CA ARG A 25 19.73 -22.48 46.19
C ARG A 25 19.16 -23.29 45.04
N ALA A 26 17.88 -23.66 45.16
CA ALA A 26 17.08 -23.97 44.01
C ALA A 26 17.28 -22.79 43.07
N SER A 27 18.05 -23.01 42.01
CA SER A 27 18.00 -22.14 40.85
C SER A 27 16.54 -22.21 40.42
N GLU A 28 15.79 -21.15 40.70
CA GLU A 28 14.54 -20.88 40.00
C GLU A 28 14.86 -21.09 38.53
N THR A 29 14.27 -22.13 37.97
CA THR A 29 14.21 -22.34 36.53
C THR A 29 13.79 -21.00 35.96
N PRO A 30 14.54 -20.38 35.03
CA PRO A 30 14.06 -19.20 34.36
C PRO A 30 12.68 -19.55 33.84
N SER A 31 11.66 -18.89 34.39
CA SER A 31 10.30 -18.96 33.85
C SER A 31 10.46 -18.76 32.36
N GLU A 32 10.07 -19.77 31.60
CA GLU A 32 10.12 -19.78 30.14
C GLU A 32 9.19 -18.67 29.70
N ALA A 33 9.75 -17.45 29.63
CA ALA A 33 9.07 -16.28 29.15
C ALA A 33 8.71 -16.62 27.73
N THR A 34 7.42 -16.89 27.50
CA THR A 34 6.86 -17.16 26.19
C THR A 34 7.41 -16.10 25.25
N ALA A 35 8.23 -16.53 24.29
CA ALA A 35 8.81 -15.62 23.31
C ALA A 35 7.66 -14.83 22.67
N PRO A 36 7.86 -13.52 22.36
CA PRO A 36 6.83 -12.77 21.65
C PRO A 36 6.47 -13.50 20.35
N PRO A 37 5.19 -13.54 19.97
CA PRO A 37 4.72 -14.31 18.83
C PRO A 37 5.45 -13.89 17.56
N SER A 38 5.89 -14.89 16.79
CA SER A 38 6.49 -14.71 15.48
C SER A 38 5.51 -14.01 14.51
N ASN A 39 6.03 -13.44 13.43
CA ASN A 39 5.17 -12.78 12.43
C ASN A 39 4.16 -13.75 11.82
N ALA A 40 4.56 -15.00 11.56
CA ALA A 40 3.67 -16.04 11.06
C ALA A 40 2.55 -16.41 12.05
N GLU A 41 2.83 -16.47 13.35
CA GLU A 41 1.80 -16.71 14.37
C GLU A 41 0.84 -15.53 14.49
N ARG A 42 1.33 -14.30 14.33
CA ARG A 42 0.50 -13.10 14.34
C ARG A 42 -0.43 -13.05 13.12
N GLU A 43 0.11 -13.35 11.95
CA GLU A 43 -0.64 -13.52 10.69
C GLU A 43 -1.76 -14.54 10.83
N ALA A 44 -1.42 -15.73 11.33
CA ALA A 44 -2.38 -16.80 11.53
C ALA A 44 -3.50 -16.40 12.50
N ALA A 45 -3.16 -15.67 13.57
CA ALA A 45 -4.15 -15.17 14.53
C ALA A 45 -5.13 -14.17 13.88
N ILE A 46 -4.62 -13.20 13.11
CA ILE A 46 -5.45 -12.22 12.40
C ILE A 46 -6.36 -12.92 11.38
N ALA A 47 -5.81 -13.83 10.58
CA ALA A 47 -6.57 -14.60 9.59
C ALA A 47 -7.66 -15.47 10.25
N ALA A 48 -7.38 -16.04 11.42
CA ALA A 48 -8.35 -16.83 12.19
C ALA A 48 -9.48 -15.96 12.76
N GLU A 49 -9.15 -14.77 13.27
CA GLU A 49 -10.13 -13.80 13.76
C GLU A 49 -11.05 -13.33 12.61
N GLN A 50 -10.48 -12.97 11.46
CA GLN A 50 -11.23 -12.60 10.27
C GLN A 50 -12.15 -13.73 9.81
N LEU A 51 -11.65 -14.98 9.79
CA LEU A 51 -12.48 -16.13 9.43
C LEU A 51 -13.63 -16.35 10.43
N ALA A 52 -13.38 -16.21 11.73
CA ALA A 52 -14.41 -16.33 12.74
C ALA A 52 -15.48 -15.23 12.59
N ALA A 53 -15.07 -14.02 12.22
CA ALA A 53 -15.97 -12.90 11.92
C ALA A 53 -16.87 -13.16 10.70
N LEU A 54 -16.54 -14.10 9.83
CA LEU A 54 -17.36 -14.49 8.68
C LEU A 54 -18.45 -15.52 9.01
N GLY A 55 -18.26 -16.31 10.07
CA GLY A 55 -19.21 -17.33 10.49
C GLY A 55 -19.15 -18.63 9.68
N GLY A 56 -20.28 -19.37 9.69
CA GLY A 56 -20.41 -20.67 9.04
C GLY A 56 -20.46 -20.60 7.50
N PRO A 57 -20.64 -21.74 6.82
CA PRO A 57 -20.86 -21.78 5.38
C PRO A 57 -22.09 -20.95 4.97
N ALA A 58 -22.00 -20.24 3.83
CA ALA A 58 -23.10 -19.43 3.31
C ALA A 58 -24.28 -20.27 2.81
N SER A 59 -25.50 -19.75 2.98
CA SER A 59 -26.68 -20.18 2.23
C SER A 59 -26.57 -19.77 0.75
N ALA A 60 -27.43 -20.31 -0.12
CA ALA A 60 -27.47 -19.91 -1.53
C ALA A 60 -27.79 -18.42 -1.72
N GLU A 61 -28.66 -17.86 -0.87
CA GLU A 61 -29.02 -16.43 -0.89
C GLU A 61 -27.85 -15.54 -0.46
N GLN A 62 -27.14 -15.94 0.60
CA GLN A 62 -25.95 -15.23 1.08
C GLN A 62 -24.83 -15.30 0.06
N ARG A 63 -24.62 -16.46 -0.56
CA ARG A 63 -23.64 -16.65 -1.62
C ARG A 63 -23.88 -15.68 -2.78
N ALA A 64 -25.13 -15.47 -3.20
CA ALA A 64 -25.48 -14.56 -4.30
C ALA A 64 -25.03 -13.10 -4.05
N LEU A 65 -24.93 -12.66 -2.79
CA LEU A 65 -24.42 -11.31 -2.44
C LEU A 65 -22.93 -11.14 -2.75
N TYR A 66 -22.18 -12.24 -2.81
CA TYR A 66 -20.73 -12.29 -2.99
C TYR A 66 -20.31 -12.93 -4.33
N GLU A 67 -21.28 -13.22 -5.19
CA GLU A 67 -21.03 -13.67 -6.56
C GLU A 67 -20.74 -12.50 -7.50
N GLY A 68 -19.85 -12.75 -8.46
CA GLY A 68 -19.31 -11.74 -9.37
C GLY A 68 -18.04 -11.09 -8.86
N GLU A 69 -17.58 -10.08 -9.58
CA GLU A 69 -16.30 -9.45 -9.32
C GLU A 69 -16.42 -8.34 -8.29
N PHE A 70 -15.31 -7.98 -7.65
CA PHE A 70 -15.25 -6.91 -6.66
C PHE A 70 -14.07 -6.00 -6.91
N GLN A 71 -14.30 -4.71 -6.70
CA GLN A 71 -13.24 -3.72 -6.58
C GLN A 71 -13.26 -3.15 -5.16
N ALA A 72 -12.08 -2.97 -4.57
CA ALA A 72 -11.94 -2.31 -3.28
C ALA A 72 -10.73 -1.36 -3.24
N SER A 73 -10.81 -0.37 -2.38
CA SER A 73 -9.73 0.57 -2.13
C SER A 73 -9.82 1.13 -0.71
N GLY A 74 -8.68 1.53 -0.16
CA GLY A 74 -8.60 2.19 1.14
C GLY A 74 -7.44 3.18 1.21
N GLY A 75 -7.39 3.97 2.29
CA GLY A 75 -6.27 4.89 2.56
C GLY A 75 -6.48 6.37 2.21
N ILE A 76 -7.66 6.80 1.74
CA ILE A 76 -7.90 8.22 1.39
C ILE A 76 -8.41 9.03 2.61
N ASP A 77 -9.22 8.44 3.49
CA ASP A 77 -9.78 9.17 4.66
C ASP A 77 -8.87 9.15 5.89
N ALA A 78 -7.81 8.35 5.89
CA ALA A 78 -6.88 8.20 7.00
C ALA A 78 -5.95 9.42 7.18
N LEU A 79 -6.04 10.42 6.29
CA LEU A 79 -5.40 11.73 6.43
C LEU A 79 -6.12 12.65 7.43
N ASN A 80 -7.34 12.31 7.88
CA ASN A 80 -8.17 13.18 8.72
C ASN A 80 -8.56 12.60 10.09
N SER A 81 -8.13 11.39 10.44
CA SER A 81 -8.50 10.75 11.71
C SER A 81 -7.27 10.41 12.54
N ASP A 82 -7.22 10.98 13.74
CA ASP A 82 -6.14 10.92 14.71
C ASP A 82 -5.58 9.50 14.94
N GLY A 83 -4.34 9.28 14.50
CA GLY A 83 -3.35 8.51 15.27
C GLY A 83 -3.43 6.99 15.26
N ALA A 84 -4.12 6.33 14.33
CA ALA A 84 -4.05 4.87 14.17
C ALA A 84 -3.72 4.46 12.73
N GLY A 85 -2.42 4.24 12.45
CA GLY A 85 -1.94 3.35 11.39
C GLY A 85 -2.48 3.58 9.98
N ALA A 86 -2.52 4.83 9.52
CA ALA A 86 -2.90 5.20 8.17
C ALA A 86 -1.85 4.76 7.12
N GLU A 87 -1.84 3.48 6.77
CA GLU A 87 -1.02 2.99 5.66
C GLU A 87 -1.67 3.36 4.31
N GLY A 88 -0.81 3.69 3.33
CA GLY A 88 -1.15 4.43 2.11
C GLY A 88 -2.23 3.84 1.19
N ALA A 89 -2.60 4.64 0.19
CA ALA A 89 -3.63 4.32 -0.79
C ALA A 89 -3.41 2.95 -1.46
N TRP A 90 -4.29 1.98 -1.24
CA TRP A 90 -4.20 0.64 -1.82
C TRP A 90 -5.43 0.29 -2.65
N GLU A 91 -5.27 -0.67 -3.55
CA GLU A 91 -6.32 -1.16 -4.44
C GLU A 91 -6.37 -2.69 -4.52
N LEU A 92 -7.58 -3.21 -4.67
CA LEU A 92 -7.87 -4.62 -4.88
C LEU A 92 -8.84 -4.79 -6.05
N ARG A 93 -8.52 -5.70 -6.96
CA ARG A 93 -9.45 -6.26 -7.96
C ARG A 93 -9.57 -7.74 -7.72
N LEU A 94 -10.78 -8.19 -7.42
CA LEU A 94 -11.09 -9.58 -7.18
C LEU A 94 -12.00 -10.10 -8.28
N LEU A 95 -11.42 -10.81 -9.24
CA LEU A 95 -12.14 -11.46 -10.33
C LEU A 95 -12.55 -12.87 -9.93
N ALA A 96 -13.19 -13.59 -10.84
CA ALA A 96 -13.78 -14.90 -10.55
C ALA A 96 -12.74 -15.90 -10.02
N ASP A 97 -11.53 -15.88 -10.59
CA ASP A 97 -10.47 -16.87 -10.40
C ASP A 97 -9.12 -16.28 -9.93
N TYR A 98 -8.99 -14.96 -9.89
CA TYR A 98 -7.75 -14.29 -9.45
C TYR A 98 -8.00 -13.01 -8.65
N ALA A 99 -7.05 -12.68 -7.78
CA ALA A 99 -6.98 -11.42 -7.04
C ALA A 99 -5.73 -10.62 -7.46
N GLN A 100 -5.91 -9.33 -7.71
CA GLN A 100 -4.82 -8.36 -7.93
C GLN A 100 -4.86 -7.35 -6.79
N PHE A 101 -3.72 -7.18 -6.12
CA PHE A 101 -3.54 -6.21 -5.05
C PHE A 101 -2.39 -5.27 -5.40
N ALA A 102 -2.60 -3.97 -5.20
CA ALA A 102 -1.60 -2.94 -5.48
C ALA A 102 -1.52 -1.96 -4.31
N ARG A 103 -0.30 -1.55 -3.95
CA ARG A 103 -0.02 -0.48 -2.98
C ARG A 103 1.20 0.33 -3.44
N PRO A 104 1.37 1.59 -3.01
CA PRO A 104 2.45 2.43 -3.45
C PRO A 104 3.79 1.85 -2.97
N GLY A 105 4.76 1.74 -3.87
CA GLY A 105 6.08 1.17 -3.57
C GLY A 105 6.19 -0.36 -3.64
N LEU A 106 5.07 -1.09 -3.75
CA LEU A 106 5.05 -2.50 -4.13
C LEU A 106 4.70 -2.58 -5.63
N GLY A 107 5.33 -3.49 -6.38
CA GLY A 107 4.87 -3.79 -7.74
C GLY A 107 3.44 -4.35 -7.72
N GLU A 108 2.81 -4.47 -8.88
CA GLU A 108 1.62 -5.34 -8.97
C GLU A 108 2.09 -6.77 -8.68
N ASP A 109 1.71 -7.33 -7.53
CA ASP A 109 1.79 -8.77 -7.36
C ASP A 109 0.78 -9.36 -8.34
N GLY A 110 1.30 -9.84 -9.46
CA GLY A 110 0.52 -10.37 -10.57
C GLY A 110 -0.56 -11.32 -10.08
N GLY A 111 -1.71 -11.30 -10.75
CA GLY A 111 -2.94 -11.95 -10.30
C GLY A 111 -2.71 -13.33 -9.67
N ILE A 112 -2.96 -13.43 -8.36
CA ILE A 112 -2.77 -14.66 -7.60
C ILE A 112 -4.10 -15.39 -7.57
N THR A 113 -4.09 -16.66 -7.97
CA THR A 113 -5.28 -17.50 -7.96
C THR A 113 -5.66 -17.87 -6.54
N GLY A 114 -6.94 -17.79 -6.21
CA GLY A 114 -7.46 -18.20 -4.90
C GLY A 114 -8.92 -18.62 -5.00
N GLU A 115 -9.28 -19.68 -4.31
CA GLU A 115 -10.67 -20.15 -4.25
C GLU A 115 -11.50 -19.23 -3.34
N ARG A 116 -12.76 -18.99 -3.74
CA ARG A 116 -13.71 -18.21 -2.95
C ARG A 116 -14.40 -19.08 -1.92
N ASP A 117 -14.13 -18.79 -0.66
CA ASP A 117 -14.76 -19.40 0.51
C ASP A 117 -15.94 -18.51 0.95
N TYR A 118 -17.15 -18.92 0.59
CA TYR A 118 -18.40 -18.20 0.89
C TYR A 118 -18.91 -18.53 2.28
N ARG A 119 -19.13 -17.47 3.07
CA ARG A 119 -19.54 -17.56 4.46
C ARG A 119 -20.81 -16.76 4.75
N GLU A 120 -21.41 -17.04 5.88
CA GLU A 120 -22.68 -16.46 6.32
C GLU A 120 -22.67 -14.92 6.28
N ARG A 121 -21.54 -14.29 6.65
CA ARG A 121 -21.40 -12.83 6.78
C ARG A 121 -20.43 -12.20 5.79
N GLY A 122 -19.93 -12.96 4.81
CA GLY A 122 -18.94 -12.46 3.87
C GLY A 122 -18.34 -13.54 2.97
N MET A 123 -17.30 -13.16 2.26
CA MET A 123 -16.54 -14.07 1.40
C MET A 123 -15.06 -13.85 1.64
N ARG A 124 -14.30 -14.95 1.68
CA ARG A 124 -12.86 -14.95 1.85
C ARG A 124 -12.18 -15.55 0.63
N VAL A 125 -11.04 -14.98 0.24
CA VAL A 125 -10.16 -15.53 -0.78
C VAL A 125 -8.76 -15.59 -0.21
N VAL A 126 -8.12 -16.76 -0.27
CA VAL A 126 -6.72 -16.94 0.10
C VAL A 126 -5.94 -17.22 -1.19
N ALA A 127 -5.05 -16.31 -1.53
CA ALA A 127 -4.30 -16.30 -2.78
C ALA A 127 -2.81 -16.01 -2.46
N GLY A 128 -2.04 -17.07 -2.17
CA GLY A 128 -0.64 -16.93 -1.75
C GLY A 128 -0.51 -16.10 -0.47
N PRO A 129 0.32 -15.02 -0.44
CA PRO A 129 0.47 -14.14 0.73
C PRO A 129 -0.73 -13.21 0.94
N LEU A 130 -1.69 -13.19 0.02
CA LEU A 130 -2.86 -12.31 0.06
C LEU A 130 -4.07 -13.07 0.63
N THR A 131 -4.65 -12.54 1.71
CA THR A 131 -5.97 -12.95 2.19
C THR A 131 -6.93 -11.78 2.06
N VAL A 132 -8.00 -11.96 1.29
CA VAL A 132 -9.05 -10.96 1.07
C VAL A 132 -10.30 -11.42 1.80
N THR A 133 -10.95 -10.50 2.50
CA THR A 133 -12.26 -10.69 3.10
C THR A 133 -13.20 -9.56 2.68
N ILE A 134 -14.35 -9.91 2.09
CA ILE A 134 -15.40 -8.97 1.70
C ILE A 134 -16.65 -9.20 2.56
N MET A 135 -17.17 -8.14 3.16
CA MET A 135 -18.37 -8.20 4.03
C MET A 135 -19.44 -7.24 3.50
N TYR A 136 -20.72 -7.64 3.60
CA TYR A 136 -21.85 -6.79 3.17
C TYR A 136 -22.22 -5.86 4.32
N GLN A 137 -21.46 -4.78 4.46
CA GLN A 137 -21.59 -3.80 5.51
C GLN A 137 -21.37 -2.41 4.92
N PRO A 138 -22.15 -1.40 5.36
CA PRO A 138 -22.00 -0.04 4.86
C PRO A 138 -20.60 0.48 5.17
N CYS A 139 -19.90 0.93 4.11
CA CYS A 139 -18.59 1.54 4.19
C CYS A 139 -18.62 2.93 3.55
N SER A 140 -18.09 3.96 4.23
CA SER A 140 -18.01 5.31 3.69
C SER A 140 -16.54 5.63 3.39
N ALA A 141 -16.26 6.07 2.17
CA ALA A 141 -14.96 6.57 1.76
C ALA A 141 -15.12 7.81 0.88
N SER A 142 -14.45 8.91 1.22
CA SER A 142 -14.41 10.13 0.40
C SER A 142 -15.80 10.68 0.02
N GLY A 143 -16.77 10.59 0.95
CA GLY A 143 -18.15 11.05 0.77
C GLY A 143 -19.05 10.11 -0.04
N LEU A 144 -18.55 8.96 -0.48
CA LEU A 144 -19.33 7.92 -1.14
C LEU A 144 -19.63 6.78 -0.16
N GLN A 145 -20.91 6.42 -0.07
CA GLN A 145 -21.37 5.26 0.69
C GLN A 145 -21.38 4.03 -0.22
N LEU A 146 -20.52 3.06 0.07
CA LEU A 146 -20.43 1.77 -0.60
C LEU A 146 -21.05 0.66 0.27
N PRO A 147 -21.58 -0.41 -0.36
CA PRO A 147 -22.32 -1.46 0.35
C PRO A 147 -21.44 -2.56 0.97
N TYR A 148 -20.12 -2.55 0.71
CA TYR A 148 -19.21 -3.56 1.24
C TYR A 148 -17.99 -2.95 1.93
N VAL A 149 -17.48 -3.67 2.91
CA VAL A 149 -16.15 -3.46 3.51
C VAL A 149 -15.21 -4.54 2.98
N ALA A 150 -13.97 -4.16 2.67
CA ALA A 150 -12.88 -5.06 2.36
C ALA A 150 -11.83 -5.03 3.46
N HIS A 151 -11.43 -6.21 3.92
CA HIS A 151 -10.22 -6.41 4.71
C HIS A 151 -9.23 -7.20 3.87
N VAL A 152 -8.00 -6.71 3.77
CA VAL A 152 -6.92 -7.38 3.04
C VAL A 152 -5.77 -7.61 4.00
N LEU A 153 -5.29 -8.85 4.10
CA LEU A 153 -4.06 -9.19 4.83
C LEU A 153 -3.02 -9.57 3.79
N PHE A 154 -1.91 -8.84 3.74
CA PHE A 154 -0.82 -9.08 2.80
C PHE A 154 0.51 -9.04 3.56
N GLU A 155 1.27 -10.14 3.53
CA GLU A 155 2.56 -10.28 4.23
C GLU A 155 2.50 -9.83 5.71
N GLY A 156 1.39 -10.15 6.39
CA GLY A 156 1.17 -9.81 7.79
C GLY A 156 0.70 -8.39 8.08
N VAL A 157 0.43 -7.61 7.03
CA VAL A 157 -0.09 -6.26 7.16
C VAL A 157 -1.57 -6.22 6.79
N ALA A 158 -2.38 -5.68 7.70
CA ALA A 158 -3.82 -5.61 7.54
C ALA A 158 -4.26 -4.25 6.99
N TYR A 159 -5.02 -4.29 5.91
CA TYR A 159 -5.62 -3.16 5.22
C TYR A 159 -7.13 -3.24 5.35
N GLN A 160 -7.77 -2.07 5.46
CA GLN A 160 -9.22 -1.94 5.45
C GLN A 160 -9.66 -0.83 4.50
N GLY A 161 -10.78 -1.05 3.82
CA GLY A 161 -11.29 -0.15 2.81
C GLY A 161 -12.71 -0.49 2.39
N CYS A 162 -13.23 0.29 1.46
CA CYS A 162 -14.58 0.08 0.94
C CYS A 162 -14.55 -0.69 -0.37
N ALA A 163 -15.56 -1.53 -0.57
CA ALA A 163 -15.69 -2.38 -1.73
C ALA A 163 -17.04 -2.24 -2.42
N ARG A 164 -17.08 -2.62 -3.69
CA ARG A 164 -18.29 -2.62 -4.52
C ARG A 164 -18.28 -3.83 -5.45
N ARG A 165 -19.47 -4.22 -5.91
CA ARG A 165 -19.62 -5.25 -6.95
C ARG A 165 -19.27 -4.71 -8.32
N GLY A 166 -18.81 -5.62 -9.16
CA GLY A 166 -18.32 -5.35 -10.51
C GLY A 166 -16.89 -4.84 -10.50
N ILE A 167 -16.23 -5.04 -11.63
CA ILE A 167 -15.07 -4.26 -12.03
C ILE A 167 -15.62 -3.22 -13.00
N ASP A 168 -15.49 -1.94 -12.67
CA ASP A 168 -15.64 -0.94 -13.73
C ASP A 168 -14.42 -1.05 -14.63
N ASP A 169 -14.59 -1.72 -15.77
CA ASP A 169 -13.68 -1.56 -16.91
C ASP A 169 -13.83 -0.15 -17.54
N GLY A 170 -14.81 0.64 -17.08
CA GLY A 170 -14.97 2.07 -17.37
C GLY A 170 -14.42 2.95 -16.25
N VAL A 171 -13.25 3.53 -16.48
CA VAL A 171 -12.50 4.42 -15.58
C VAL A 171 -12.00 3.71 -14.31
N ARG A 172 -10.88 2.98 -14.49
CA ARG A 172 -9.92 2.72 -13.41
C ARG A 172 -9.71 4.03 -12.62
N PRO A 173 -9.85 4.06 -11.27
CA PRO A 173 -9.25 5.13 -10.49
C PRO A 173 -7.75 5.05 -10.78
N THR A 174 -7.29 5.99 -11.57
CA THR A 174 -5.87 6.18 -11.81
C THR A 174 -5.47 7.39 -11.00
N TRP A 175 -4.20 7.75 -10.99
CA TRP A 175 -3.77 9.03 -10.44
C TRP A 175 -4.59 10.23 -10.98
N ALA A 176 -5.21 10.09 -12.17
CA ALA A 176 -6.09 11.10 -12.74
C ALA A 176 -7.44 11.28 -12.00
N SER A 177 -7.86 10.34 -11.15
CA SER A 177 -9.09 10.50 -10.34
C SER A 177 -8.95 11.60 -9.28
N VAL A 178 -7.71 11.85 -8.84
CA VAL A 178 -7.32 12.93 -7.91
C VAL A 178 -6.55 14.03 -8.63
N LEU A 179 -6.72 14.14 -9.95
CA LEU A 179 -6.03 15.13 -10.76
C LEU A 179 -6.18 16.57 -10.21
N PRO A 180 -7.37 17.04 -9.79
CA PRO A 180 -7.53 18.41 -9.28
C PRO A 180 -6.61 18.71 -8.08
N GLU A 181 -6.41 17.74 -7.19
CA GLU A 181 -5.52 17.88 -6.03
C GLU A 181 -4.03 17.94 -6.43
N LEU A 182 -3.68 17.30 -7.55
CA LEU A 182 -2.30 17.23 -8.05
C LEU A 182 -1.92 18.39 -8.97
N ILE A 183 -2.90 19.17 -9.44
CA ILE A 183 -2.70 20.27 -10.41
C ILE A 183 -1.59 21.26 -10.00
N PRO A 184 -1.51 21.76 -8.76
CA PRO A 184 -0.49 22.74 -8.40
C PRO A 184 0.95 22.20 -8.56
N ALA A 185 1.19 20.96 -8.14
CA ALA A 185 2.47 20.29 -8.32
C ALA A 185 2.75 19.99 -9.80
N ILE A 186 1.74 19.53 -10.54
CA ILE A 186 1.83 19.30 -11.99
C ILE A 186 2.22 20.59 -12.73
N ASP A 187 1.64 21.74 -12.38
CA ASP A 187 2.00 23.02 -12.98
C ASP A 187 3.44 23.43 -12.70
N ALA A 188 3.87 23.29 -11.45
CA ALA A 188 5.24 23.58 -11.06
C ALA A 188 6.25 22.71 -11.85
N CYS A 189 5.94 21.44 -12.02
CA CYS A 189 6.76 20.51 -12.80
C CYS A 189 6.72 20.79 -14.30
N LEU A 190 5.53 21.03 -14.85
CA LEU A 190 5.38 21.36 -16.27
C LEU A 190 6.06 22.67 -16.60
N ALA A 191 6.16 23.64 -15.70
CA ALA A 191 6.88 24.90 -15.93
C ALA A 191 8.40 24.69 -16.20
N ARG A 192 8.97 23.55 -15.76
CA ARG A 192 10.38 23.19 -16.02
C ARG A 192 10.61 22.55 -17.39
N VAL A 193 9.54 22.12 -18.06
CA VAL A 193 9.65 21.44 -19.36
C VAL A 193 9.94 22.44 -20.48
N THR A 194 10.94 22.13 -21.29
CA THR A 194 11.37 22.95 -22.43
C THR A 194 10.77 22.50 -23.76
N SER A 195 10.41 21.22 -23.90
CA SER A 195 9.87 20.64 -25.14
C SER A 195 8.38 20.34 -25.01
N ARG A 196 7.55 20.98 -25.86
CA ARG A 196 6.07 20.97 -25.79
C ARG A 196 5.45 20.36 -27.06
N PRO A 197 4.26 19.74 -26.97
CA PRO A 197 3.46 19.51 -25.76
C PRO A 197 4.06 18.41 -24.87
N ALA A 198 4.01 18.64 -23.56
CA ALA A 198 4.44 17.67 -22.57
C ALA A 198 3.24 16.91 -22.02
N ARG A 199 3.43 15.65 -21.67
CA ARG A 199 2.38 14.79 -21.11
C ARG A 199 2.80 14.30 -19.74
N VAL A 200 1.91 14.41 -18.76
CA VAL A 200 2.10 13.72 -17.49
C VAL A 200 1.68 12.27 -17.70
N THR A 201 2.61 11.35 -17.45
CA THR A 201 2.39 9.90 -17.60
C THR A 201 2.02 9.25 -16.27
N PHE A 202 2.34 9.90 -15.15
CA PHE A 202 2.02 9.44 -13.80
C PHE A 202 2.15 10.60 -12.81
N ALA A 203 1.33 10.62 -11.76
CA ALA A 203 1.54 11.48 -10.62
C ALA A 203 1.11 10.78 -9.33
N THR A 204 1.78 11.04 -8.22
CA THR A 204 1.40 10.49 -6.91
C THR A 204 1.82 11.44 -5.80
N ALA A 205 1.02 11.52 -4.75
CA ALA A 205 1.50 12.08 -3.49
C ALA A 205 2.62 11.19 -2.93
N LEU A 206 3.57 11.82 -2.27
CA LEU A 206 4.61 11.22 -1.45
C LEU A 206 4.36 11.62 0.00
N ASP A 207 5.12 11.04 0.92
CA ASP A 207 5.19 11.50 2.30
C ASP A 207 5.61 12.99 2.37
N GLU A 208 5.34 13.63 3.50
CA GLU A 208 5.75 15.02 3.78
C GLU A 208 5.11 16.09 2.87
N GLY A 209 3.98 15.78 2.23
CA GLY A 209 3.24 16.74 1.41
C GLY A 209 3.94 17.07 0.09
N GLN A 210 4.72 16.14 -0.44
CA GLN A 210 5.31 16.23 -1.77
C GLN A 210 4.50 15.43 -2.80
N VAL A 211 4.72 15.70 -4.08
CA VAL A 211 4.10 15.02 -5.21
C VAL A 211 5.19 14.68 -6.22
N SER A 212 5.29 13.41 -6.60
CA SER A 212 6.11 12.96 -7.72
C SER A 212 5.27 12.98 -9.00
N VAL A 213 5.79 13.60 -10.05
CA VAL A 213 5.17 13.75 -11.37
C VAL A 213 6.14 13.22 -12.41
N ARG A 214 5.72 12.23 -13.19
CA ARG A 214 6.48 11.73 -14.36
C ARG A 214 5.95 12.36 -15.62
N ILE A 215 6.88 12.86 -16.43
CA ILE A 215 6.59 13.65 -17.62
C ILE A 215 7.26 13.00 -18.83
N ARG A 216 6.55 12.99 -19.95
CA ARG A 216 7.07 12.72 -21.28
C ARG A 216 7.03 14.01 -22.09
N ASP A 217 8.19 14.46 -22.51
CA ASP A 217 8.36 15.63 -23.37
C ASP A 217 8.02 15.27 -24.83
N ALA A 218 7.88 16.28 -25.69
CA ALA A 218 7.52 16.07 -27.09
C ALA A 218 8.61 15.38 -27.92
N ASP A 219 9.87 15.45 -27.48
CA ASP A 219 11.01 14.74 -28.07
C ASP A 219 11.11 13.29 -27.57
N GLY A 220 10.19 12.86 -26.70
CA GLY A 220 10.17 11.54 -26.10
C GLY A 220 11.00 11.42 -24.81
N ALA A 221 11.74 12.46 -24.42
CA ALA A 221 12.49 12.45 -23.17
C ALA A 221 11.56 12.25 -21.97
N ARG A 222 11.99 11.43 -21.02
CA ARG A 222 11.23 11.15 -19.80
C ARG A 222 11.90 11.82 -18.61
N ARG A 223 11.08 12.44 -17.75
CA ARG A 223 11.52 13.17 -16.57
C ARG A 223 10.74 12.72 -15.35
N GLU A 224 11.41 12.69 -14.20
CA GLU A 224 10.76 12.69 -12.91
C GLU A 224 10.94 14.05 -12.25
N CYS A 225 9.84 14.59 -11.75
CA CYS A 225 9.79 15.84 -11.03
C CYS A 225 9.19 15.59 -9.64
N ILE A 226 9.78 16.14 -8.59
CA ILE A 226 9.19 16.13 -7.24
C ILE A 226 8.96 17.58 -6.83
N ALA A 227 7.71 17.91 -6.53
CA ALA A 227 7.29 19.25 -6.12
C ALA A 227 6.50 19.18 -4.80
N GLY A 228 6.46 20.28 -4.05
CA GLY A 228 5.52 20.40 -2.94
C GLY A 228 4.08 20.36 -3.44
N ALA A 229 3.15 19.81 -2.66
CA ALA A 229 1.74 19.65 -3.06
C ALA A 229 1.05 20.97 -3.45
N SER A 230 1.49 22.11 -2.88
CA SER A 230 1.02 23.44 -3.23
C SER A 230 1.61 24.00 -4.54
N GLY A 231 2.57 23.31 -5.16
CA GLY A 231 3.33 23.81 -6.30
C GLY A 231 4.37 24.88 -5.97
N ALA A 232 4.57 25.21 -4.69
CA ALA A 232 5.45 26.32 -4.27
C ALA A 232 6.93 26.09 -4.58
N ASN A 233 7.38 24.83 -4.62
CA ASN A 233 8.77 24.47 -4.85
C ASN A 233 8.87 23.16 -5.65
N VAL A 234 9.90 23.07 -6.50
CA VAL A 234 10.30 21.84 -7.20
C VAL A 234 11.66 21.43 -6.64
N ALA A 235 11.69 20.31 -5.92
CA ALA A 235 12.87 19.75 -5.29
C ALA A 235 13.71 18.91 -6.26
N VAL A 236 13.07 18.18 -7.17
CA VAL A 236 13.73 17.30 -8.14
C VAL A 236 13.18 17.57 -9.54
N PHE A 237 14.06 17.57 -10.55
CA PHE A 237 13.67 17.57 -11.96
C PHE A 237 14.77 16.92 -12.79
N GLU A 238 14.66 15.61 -13.02
CA GLU A 238 15.76 14.79 -13.54
C GLU A 238 15.32 13.88 -14.69
N PRO A 239 16.22 13.54 -15.64
CA PRO A 239 15.94 12.52 -16.64
C PRO A 239 15.79 11.14 -16.01
N ILE A 240 14.85 10.35 -16.53
CA ILE A 240 14.68 8.93 -16.17
C ILE A 240 14.90 8.04 -17.40
N ALA A 241 15.41 6.83 -17.16
CA ALA A 241 15.66 5.86 -18.22
C ALA A 241 14.34 5.31 -18.79
N ASP A 242 14.34 4.89 -20.07
CA ASP A 242 13.16 4.31 -20.70
C ASP A 242 12.65 3.02 -20.04
N LEU A 243 13.57 2.29 -19.40
CA LEU A 243 13.27 1.06 -18.65
C LEU A 243 12.69 1.33 -17.26
N ASP A 244 12.89 2.53 -16.70
CA ASP A 244 12.31 2.91 -15.41
C ASP A 244 10.85 3.31 -15.62
N ARG A 245 9.92 2.39 -15.39
CA ARG A 245 8.47 2.61 -15.49
C ARG A 245 7.80 2.22 -14.18
N ARG A 246 6.84 3.03 -13.75
CA ARG A 246 5.96 2.70 -12.63
C ARG A 246 4.75 1.89 -13.09
N ALA A 247 4.20 1.12 -12.16
CA ALA A 247 2.89 0.50 -12.34
C ALA A 247 1.85 1.59 -12.66
N GLY A 248 0.96 1.33 -13.62
CA GLY A 248 -0.04 2.30 -14.08
C GLY A 248 0.51 3.51 -14.86
N GLU A 249 1.83 3.60 -15.12
CA GLU A 249 2.39 4.72 -15.87
C GLU A 249 1.99 4.69 -17.36
N GLY A 250 1.47 5.81 -17.84
CA GLY A 250 1.15 6.04 -19.26
C GLY A 250 -0.24 5.56 -19.69
N ASP A 251 -1.14 5.30 -18.73
CA ASP A 251 -2.58 5.15 -18.99
C ASP A 251 -3.41 5.48 -17.72
N PRO A 252 -4.06 6.66 -17.65
CA PRO A 252 -4.09 7.71 -18.67
C PRO A 252 -2.81 8.55 -18.69
N GLU A 253 -2.57 9.21 -19.83
CA GLU A 253 -1.70 10.38 -19.91
C GLU A 253 -2.55 11.65 -19.79
N PHE A 254 -2.00 12.71 -19.17
CA PHE A 254 -2.66 14.02 -19.09
C PHE A 254 -1.88 15.07 -19.88
N GLN A 255 -2.58 15.83 -20.70
CA GLN A 255 -2.04 17.00 -21.37
C GLN A 255 -2.71 18.26 -20.82
N ARG A 256 -1.93 19.13 -20.17
CA ARG A 256 -2.43 20.39 -19.59
C ARG A 256 -2.80 21.39 -20.69
N GLY A 257 -3.89 22.13 -20.48
CA GLY A 257 -4.29 23.28 -21.30
C GLY A 257 -5.37 22.97 -22.35
N ALA A 258 -5.75 24.00 -23.11
CA ALA A 258 -6.96 23.97 -23.93
C ALA A 258 -6.85 23.11 -25.22
N SER A 259 -5.65 22.93 -25.76
CA SER A 259 -5.46 22.26 -27.06
C SER A 259 -5.72 20.76 -26.97
N GLU A 260 -6.77 20.30 -27.66
CA GLU A 260 -7.14 18.89 -27.74
C GLU A 260 -6.06 18.06 -28.46
N PRO A 261 -5.50 17.01 -27.82
CA PRO A 261 -4.65 16.04 -28.49
C PRO A 261 -5.43 15.31 -29.58
N ARG A 262 -4.77 14.95 -30.68
CA ARG A 262 -5.40 14.11 -31.73
C ARG A 262 -5.83 12.76 -31.14
N GLY A 263 -7.13 12.47 -31.14
CA GLY A 263 -7.68 11.14 -30.91
C GLY A 263 -7.42 10.22 -32.11
N GLY A 264 -7.27 8.91 -31.86
CA GLY A 264 -6.95 7.89 -32.89
C GLY A 264 -5.75 7.01 -32.53
N ASN A 265 -5.54 5.92 -33.27
CA ASN A 265 -4.52 4.90 -33.00
C ASN A 265 -4.63 4.30 -31.58
N CYS A 266 -5.77 3.69 -31.26
CA CYS A 266 -6.00 3.10 -29.94
C CYS A 266 -5.95 4.10 -28.78
N ARG A 267 -6.28 5.38 -29.02
CA ARG A 267 -6.34 6.41 -27.97
C ARG A 267 -7.69 7.09 -27.92
N ALA A 268 -8.32 7.04 -26.75
CA ALA A 268 -9.50 7.83 -26.41
C ALA A 268 -9.05 9.12 -25.71
N VAL A 269 -9.66 10.25 -26.06
CA VAL A 269 -9.35 11.56 -25.50
C VAL A 269 -10.61 12.10 -24.85
N GLU A 270 -10.51 12.51 -23.59
CA GLU A 270 -11.62 13.04 -22.80
C GLU A 270 -11.19 14.32 -22.04
N PRO A 271 -12.10 15.28 -21.84
CA PRO A 271 -11.79 16.48 -21.08
C PRO A 271 -11.55 16.14 -19.60
N ALA A 272 -10.49 16.71 -19.04
CA ALA A 272 -10.18 16.68 -17.63
C ALA A 272 -10.76 17.93 -16.96
N LEU A 273 -11.67 17.73 -16.01
CA LEU A 273 -12.40 18.82 -15.35
C LEU A 273 -12.05 18.87 -13.86
N ALA A 274 -11.98 20.08 -13.31
CA ALA A 274 -11.90 20.30 -11.87
C ALA A 274 -13.26 20.07 -11.19
N ARG A 275 -13.28 20.13 -9.85
CA ARG A 275 -14.50 19.91 -9.05
C ARG A 275 -15.59 20.95 -9.30
N ASP A 276 -15.21 22.16 -9.70
CA ASP A 276 -16.11 23.26 -10.06
C ASP A 276 -16.48 23.29 -11.55
N GLY A 277 -16.00 22.32 -12.33
CA GLY A 277 -16.19 22.25 -13.78
C GLY A 277 -15.17 23.04 -14.60
N GLU A 278 -14.13 23.63 -13.98
CA GLU A 278 -13.04 24.26 -14.73
C GLU A 278 -12.34 23.23 -15.64
N HIS A 279 -12.07 23.61 -16.88
CA HIS A 279 -11.33 22.76 -17.81
C HIS A 279 -9.83 22.81 -17.51
N LEU A 280 -9.30 21.68 -17.03
CA LEU A 280 -7.87 21.53 -16.71
C LEU A 280 -7.05 21.15 -17.95
N GLY A 281 -7.58 20.28 -18.80
CA GLY A 281 -6.91 19.81 -20.00
C GLY A 281 -7.50 18.49 -20.49
N TRP A 282 -6.68 17.57 -20.98
CA TRP A 282 -7.15 16.37 -21.66
C TRP A 282 -6.53 15.10 -21.08
N LEU A 283 -7.37 14.13 -20.74
CA LEU A 283 -6.95 12.76 -20.43
C LEU A 283 -6.92 11.94 -21.72
N ILE A 284 -5.86 11.15 -21.88
CA ILE A 284 -5.60 10.32 -23.04
C ILE A 284 -5.47 8.89 -22.54
N ARG A 285 -6.45 8.06 -22.86
CA ARG A 285 -6.53 6.65 -22.45
C ARG A 285 -6.22 5.72 -23.59
N ARG A 286 -5.73 4.53 -23.28
CA ARG A 286 -5.71 3.43 -24.26
C ARG A 286 -7.13 2.92 -24.48
N SER A 287 -7.49 2.70 -25.75
CA SER A 287 -8.80 2.17 -26.19
C SER A 287 -8.67 0.89 -27.01
N CYS A 288 -7.43 0.55 -27.36
CA CYS A 288 -6.89 -0.75 -27.70
C CYS A 288 -5.38 -0.72 -27.35
#